data_AF-A0A4Q2R6M2-F1
#
_entry.id   AF-A0A4Q2R6M2-F1
#
_cell.length_a   1.000
_cell.length_b   1.000
_cell.length_c   1.000
_cell.angle_alpha   90.00
_cell.angle_beta   90.00
_cell.angle_gamma   90.00
#
_symmetry.space_group_name_H-M   'P 1'
#
loop_
_entity.id
_entity.type
_entity.pdbx_description
1 polymer ?
#
loop_
_entity_poly.entity_id
_entity_poly.type
_entity_poly.pdbx_seq_one_letter_code
_entity_poly.pdbx_strand_id
1 'polypeptide(L)'
;MTDAGISIGPAGPADLDAVQSISAAAYTPAYLPVIGAVPKPATEDHAPRIARGQVWLLAAAGRTVGLIVLERTGPDLLVYSVAVHPDHQGRGFAKCLLAFAGDRAAAEGCGTLRLYTNARMLGNLALYRRCGFAETGRRPHPSRAGEMLVDMAKAIQPPPPQGKSTTMPTHHDIPVTHDHMVWGTLDAAQPPVLRVQSGDTVTLGSFPAGGKASLPADAATVPPAYAAALDALVQKGPHFMTGPVFVEGAEPGDTLQVDILDVTVSQDWGFVSILPLLGTLPDEFTDYETIHPAVDHARQVCIMPWGTEIPLAPFFGIMAVAPPPAWGACGSAVPRAFGGNMDNKELKAGTTLYLPVFAPGALFMAGDGHGVQGDGEVCITALETGVTGTFRLTVRKDIAIARPFAETPTHLLSIGLDEDLDDAAKQAVREMVDHVCRRTALTRNQAYMLCSLAGDLRVTQLVDGNKGVHMMLAKTLL
;
A
#
# COMPACT_ATOMS: atom_id res chain seq x y z
N MET A 1 -13.69 9.53 -13.58
CA MET A 1 -13.28 10.76 -14.29
C MET A 1 -11.90 11.11 -13.80
N THR A 2 -10.96 11.32 -14.71
CA THR A 2 -9.50 11.15 -14.56
C THR A 2 -8.80 12.18 -13.69
N ASP A 3 -7.94 11.68 -12.78
CA ASP A 3 -6.91 12.40 -12.01
C ASP A 3 -6.03 13.29 -12.90
N ALA A 4 -5.71 14.50 -12.44
CA ALA A 4 -4.66 15.35 -13.03
C ALA A 4 -3.47 15.36 -12.06
N GLY A 5 -2.22 15.13 -12.48
CA GLY A 5 -1.66 15.94 -13.56
C GLY A 5 -0.32 15.51 -14.15
N ILE A 6 0.05 14.22 -14.14
CA ILE A 6 1.08 13.67 -15.05
C ILE A 6 0.61 12.33 -15.62
N SER A 7 0.62 12.17 -16.94
CA SER A 7 0.27 10.91 -17.61
C SER A 7 1.24 10.62 -18.74
N ILE A 8 1.62 9.34 -18.92
CA ILE A 8 2.41 8.89 -20.07
C ILE A 8 1.55 7.95 -20.93
N GLY A 9 1.36 8.29 -22.21
CA GLY A 9 0.54 7.52 -23.13
C GLY A 9 1.19 7.34 -24.51
N PRO A 10 0.74 6.37 -25.32
CA PRO A 10 1.27 6.19 -26.68
C PRO A 10 0.90 7.36 -27.58
N ALA A 11 1.82 7.80 -28.44
CA ALA A 11 1.52 8.80 -29.46
C ALA A 11 0.69 8.19 -30.60
N GLY A 12 -0.31 8.92 -31.07
CA GLY A 12 -1.07 8.63 -32.29
C GLY A 12 -0.65 9.50 -33.47
N PRO A 13 -1.21 9.28 -34.67
CA PRO A 13 -0.89 10.08 -35.86
C PRO A 13 -1.17 11.58 -35.70
N ALA A 14 -2.16 11.94 -34.87
CA ALA A 14 -2.50 13.33 -34.57
C ALA A 14 -1.44 14.07 -33.73
N ASP A 15 -0.52 13.33 -33.09
CA ASP A 15 0.50 13.90 -32.21
C ASP A 15 1.82 14.20 -32.93
N LEU A 16 1.91 13.95 -34.24
CA LEU A 16 3.16 14.07 -35.01
C LEU A 16 3.80 15.46 -34.87
N ASP A 17 3.01 16.52 -35.01
CA ASP A 17 3.48 17.90 -34.90
C ASP A 17 4.03 18.20 -33.50
N ALA A 18 3.36 17.69 -32.45
CA ALA A 18 3.80 17.85 -31.07
C ALA A 18 5.11 17.11 -30.79
N VAL A 19 5.24 15.88 -31.28
CA VAL A 19 6.47 15.07 -31.20
C VAL A 19 7.64 15.79 -31.86
N GLN A 20 7.44 16.28 -33.09
CA GLN A 20 8.50 16.95 -33.85
C GLN A 20 8.90 18.29 -33.20
N SER A 21 7.91 19.07 -32.75
CA SER A 21 8.15 20.33 -32.03
C SER A 21 8.97 20.13 -30.76
N ILE A 22 8.55 19.20 -29.89
CA ILE A 22 9.23 18.92 -28.61
C ILE A 22 10.64 18.40 -28.85
N SER A 23 10.82 17.46 -29.78
CA SER A 23 12.15 16.94 -30.14
C SER A 23 13.06 18.05 -30.66
N ALA A 24 12.61 18.87 -31.61
CA ALA A 24 13.40 19.96 -32.15
C ALA A 24 13.79 20.99 -31.07
N ALA A 25 12.84 21.38 -30.22
CA ALA A 25 13.04 22.34 -29.14
C ALA A 25 13.99 21.82 -28.05
N ALA A 26 13.90 20.53 -27.69
CA ALA A 26 14.73 19.93 -26.65
C ALA A 26 16.18 19.71 -27.11
N TYR A 27 16.38 19.26 -28.35
CA TYR A 27 17.68 18.83 -28.83
C TYR A 27 18.51 19.94 -29.48
N THR A 28 17.91 20.79 -30.33
CA THR A 28 18.65 21.77 -31.14
C THR A 28 19.49 22.74 -30.29
N PRO A 29 18.92 23.41 -29.27
CA PRO A 29 19.67 24.38 -28.46
C PRO A 29 20.69 23.71 -27.53
N ALA A 30 20.42 22.47 -27.11
CA ALA A 30 21.28 21.73 -26.18
C ALA A 30 22.50 21.11 -26.87
N TYR A 31 22.37 20.70 -28.13
CA TYR A 31 23.43 19.98 -28.85
C TYR A 31 24.24 20.90 -29.77
N LEU A 32 23.62 21.84 -30.47
CA LEU A 32 24.31 22.67 -31.45
C LEU A 32 25.54 23.41 -30.87
N PRO A 33 25.50 24.03 -29.67
CA PRO A 33 26.67 24.68 -29.08
C PRO A 33 27.76 23.71 -28.59
N VAL A 34 27.38 22.46 -28.26
CA VAL A 34 28.28 21.49 -27.61
C VAL A 34 28.99 20.62 -28.64
N ILE A 35 28.28 20.24 -29.71
CA ILE A 35 28.77 19.30 -30.72
C ILE A 35 28.81 19.89 -32.12
N GLY A 36 28.30 21.12 -32.33
CA GLY A 36 28.33 21.79 -33.63
C GLY A 36 27.33 21.24 -34.65
N ALA A 37 26.42 20.35 -34.23
CA ALA A 37 25.45 19.69 -35.11
C ALA A 37 24.15 19.37 -34.37
N VAL A 38 23.06 19.33 -35.13
CA VAL A 38 21.74 18.93 -34.63
C VAL A 38 21.63 17.40 -34.66
N PRO A 39 21.24 16.73 -33.57
CA PRO A 39 21.18 15.28 -33.52
C PRO A 39 19.97 14.76 -34.32
N LYS A 40 20.06 13.52 -34.82
CA LYS A 40 19.03 12.90 -35.66
C LYS A 40 17.61 12.96 -35.06
N PRO A 41 17.38 12.68 -33.76
CA PRO A 41 16.05 12.82 -33.16
C PRO A 41 15.42 14.21 -33.27
N ALA A 42 16.20 15.27 -33.48
CA ALA A 42 15.64 16.61 -33.65
C ALA A 42 15.11 16.89 -35.06
N THR A 43 15.48 16.06 -36.04
CA THR A 43 15.25 16.32 -37.48
C THR A 43 14.61 15.16 -38.22
N GLU A 44 14.47 13.98 -37.59
CA GLU A 44 13.85 12.83 -38.24
C GLU A 44 12.33 12.94 -38.30
N ASP A 45 11.76 12.33 -39.33
CA ASP A 45 10.33 12.07 -39.39
C ASP A 45 9.97 10.97 -38.38
N HIS A 46 9.13 11.33 -37.39
CA HIS A 46 8.67 10.41 -36.36
C HIS A 46 7.43 9.63 -36.77
N ALA A 47 6.77 9.95 -37.89
CA ALA A 47 5.56 9.26 -38.33
C ALA A 47 5.76 7.73 -38.44
N PRO A 48 6.87 7.20 -38.98
CA PRO A 48 7.10 5.75 -39.01
C PRO A 48 7.26 5.13 -37.62
N ARG A 49 7.77 5.88 -36.64
CA ARG A 49 7.94 5.41 -35.25
C ARG A 49 6.62 5.43 -34.49
N ILE A 50 5.79 6.45 -34.71
CA ILE A 50 4.41 6.52 -34.20
C ILE A 50 3.60 5.34 -34.75
N ALA A 51 3.67 5.07 -36.06
CA ALA A 51 2.97 3.94 -36.68
C ALA A 51 3.39 2.57 -36.12
N ARG A 52 4.63 2.44 -35.61
CA ARG A 52 5.13 1.23 -34.94
C ARG A 52 4.87 1.19 -33.44
N GLY A 53 4.18 2.18 -32.87
CA GLY A 53 3.93 2.27 -31.42
C GLY A 53 5.19 2.51 -30.58
N GLN A 54 6.21 3.14 -31.16
CA GLN A 54 7.51 3.33 -30.51
C GLN A 54 7.62 4.65 -29.73
N VAL A 55 6.63 5.55 -29.84
CA VAL A 55 6.68 6.90 -29.28
C VAL A 55 5.65 7.05 -28.17
N TRP A 56 6.11 7.57 -27.03
CA TRP A 56 5.29 7.80 -25.84
C TRP A 56 5.39 9.26 -25.42
N LEU A 57 4.27 9.85 -25.04
CA LEU A 57 4.12 11.26 -24.70
C LEU A 57 3.85 11.40 -23.21
N LEU A 58 4.59 12.30 -22.56
CA LEU A 58 4.32 12.74 -21.20
C LEU A 58 3.50 14.03 -21.26
N ALA A 59 2.28 13.95 -20.75
CA ALA A 59 1.43 15.10 -20.52
C ALA A 59 1.49 15.51 -19.04
N ALA A 60 1.63 16.81 -18.79
CA ALA A 60 1.55 17.40 -17.45
C ALA A 60 0.59 18.59 -17.46
N ALA A 61 -0.33 18.64 -16.49
CA ALA A 61 -1.39 19.66 -16.42
C ALA A 61 -2.14 19.88 -17.77
N GLY A 62 -2.47 18.78 -18.46
CA GLY A 62 -3.20 18.80 -19.73
C GLY A 62 -2.38 19.24 -20.96
N ARG A 63 -1.06 19.40 -20.84
CA ARG A 63 -0.17 19.74 -21.97
C ARG A 63 0.89 18.67 -22.17
N THR A 64 1.19 18.33 -23.42
CA THR A 64 2.32 17.45 -23.76
C THR A 64 3.62 18.21 -23.54
N VAL A 65 4.46 17.72 -22.62
CA VAL A 65 5.69 18.41 -22.19
C VAL A 65 6.97 17.61 -22.45
N GLY A 66 6.85 16.34 -22.81
CA GLY A 66 7.99 15.49 -23.12
C GLY A 66 7.59 14.23 -23.88
N LEU A 67 8.60 13.53 -24.38
CA LEU A 67 8.43 12.27 -25.09
C LEU A 67 9.61 11.33 -24.86
N ILE A 68 9.34 10.05 -25.03
CA ILE A 68 10.37 9.01 -25.09
C ILE A 68 10.08 8.06 -26.26
N VAL A 69 11.14 7.66 -26.94
CA VAL A 69 11.10 6.72 -28.05
C VAL A 69 11.80 5.43 -27.63
N LEU A 70 11.05 4.33 -27.67
CA LEU A 70 11.49 3.01 -27.24
C LEU A 70 11.53 2.07 -28.45
N GLU A 71 12.66 1.41 -28.65
CA GLU A 71 12.89 0.49 -29.76
C GLU A 71 13.37 -0.86 -29.24
N ARG A 72 12.63 -1.92 -29.54
CA ARG A 72 13.02 -3.26 -29.12
C ARG A 72 14.17 -3.77 -29.99
N THR A 73 15.27 -4.16 -29.35
CA THR A 73 16.48 -4.68 -30.01
C THR A 73 16.84 -6.03 -29.41
N GLY A 74 16.20 -7.10 -29.89
CA GLY A 74 16.41 -8.45 -29.38
C GLY A 74 15.99 -8.58 -27.90
N PRO A 75 16.88 -9.01 -26.98
CA PRO A 75 16.58 -9.13 -25.56
C PRO A 75 16.58 -7.79 -24.80
N ASP A 76 16.96 -6.70 -25.48
CA ASP A 76 17.11 -5.38 -24.88
C ASP A 76 16.03 -4.41 -25.38
N LEU A 77 15.69 -3.43 -24.55
CA LEU A 77 14.92 -2.26 -24.97
C LEU A 77 15.86 -1.05 -25.10
N LEU A 78 15.84 -0.38 -26.25
CA LEU A 78 16.64 0.81 -26.51
C LEU A 78 15.80 2.07 -26.27
N VAL A 79 16.25 2.94 -25.37
CA VAL A 79 15.81 4.34 -25.32
C VAL A 79 16.52 5.07 -26.45
N TYR A 80 15.82 5.16 -27.59
CA TYR A 80 16.34 5.81 -28.79
C TYR A 80 16.41 7.33 -28.62
N SER A 81 15.40 7.91 -27.99
CA SER A 81 15.31 9.35 -27.73
C SER A 81 14.53 9.59 -26.45
N VAL A 82 14.95 10.58 -25.67
CA VAL A 82 14.22 11.12 -24.53
C VAL A 82 14.33 12.64 -24.60
N ALA A 83 13.20 13.32 -24.68
CA ALA A 83 13.14 14.76 -24.86
C ALA A 83 12.10 15.37 -23.92
N VAL A 84 12.46 16.50 -23.30
CA VAL A 84 11.55 17.32 -22.50
C VAL A 84 11.65 18.73 -23.04
N HIS A 85 10.50 19.33 -23.33
CA HIS A 85 10.43 20.69 -23.84
C HIS A 85 11.17 21.65 -22.90
N PRO A 86 11.99 22.60 -23.40
CA PRO A 86 12.84 23.48 -22.59
C PRO A 86 12.12 24.15 -21.41
N ASP A 87 10.91 24.67 -21.63
CA ASP A 87 10.09 25.34 -20.60
C ASP A 87 9.67 24.44 -19.42
N HIS A 88 9.88 23.13 -19.57
CA HIS A 88 9.50 22.10 -18.61
C HIS A 88 10.71 21.30 -18.08
N GLN A 89 11.93 21.67 -18.46
CA GLN A 89 13.15 21.06 -17.94
C GLN A 89 13.39 21.43 -16.46
N GLY A 90 14.23 20.64 -15.78
CA GLY A 90 14.49 20.80 -14.34
C GLY A 90 13.38 20.30 -13.42
N ARG A 91 12.25 19.83 -13.96
CA ARG A 91 11.08 19.33 -13.19
C ARG A 91 11.04 17.81 -13.01
N GLY A 92 12.09 17.09 -13.39
CA GLY A 92 12.17 15.64 -13.24
C GLY A 92 11.50 14.81 -14.35
N PHE A 93 10.84 15.41 -15.34
CA PHE A 93 10.13 14.67 -16.40
C PHE A 93 11.02 13.70 -17.20
N ALA A 94 12.29 14.04 -17.43
CA ALA A 94 13.22 13.11 -18.09
C ALA A 94 13.49 11.85 -17.23
N LYS A 95 13.51 12.00 -15.90
CA LYS A 95 13.60 10.88 -14.96
C LYS A 95 12.33 10.04 -14.98
N CYS A 96 11.14 10.67 -15.03
CA CYS A 96 9.86 9.98 -15.17
C CYS A 96 9.80 9.15 -16.45
N LEU A 97 10.19 9.73 -17.58
CA LEU A 97 10.26 9.03 -18.88
C LEU A 97 11.23 7.84 -18.83
N LEU A 98 12.41 8.00 -18.21
CA LEU A 98 13.38 6.90 -18.05
C LEU A 98 12.91 5.81 -17.08
N ALA A 99 12.15 6.16 -16.04
CA ALA A 99 11.52 5.19 -15.14
C ALA A 99 10.46 4.37 -15.90
N PHE A 100 9.58 5.06 -16.63
CA PHE A 100 8.58 4.44 -17.52
C PHE A 100 9.21 3.47 -18.54
N ALA A 101 10.36 3.83 -19.12
CA ALA A 101 11.09 2.93 -20.01
C ALA A 101 11.58 1.66 -19.30
N GLY A 102 11.95 1.75 -18.01
CA GLY A 102 12.29 0.61 -17.17
C GLY A 102 11.10 -0.32 -16.95
N ASP A 103 9.94 0.25 -16.59
CA ASP A 103 8.70 -0.50 -16.40
C ASP A 103 8.26 -1.18 -17.70
N ARG A 104 8.42 -0.50 -18.85
CA ARG A 104 8.11 -1.07 -20.16
C ARG A 104 9.06 -2.20 -20.53
N ALA A 105 10.36 -2.04 -20.28
CA ALA A 105 11.34 -3.10 -20.51
C ALA A 105 11.02 -4.34 -19.67
N ALA A 106 10.64 -4.15 -18.40
CA ALA A 106 10.20 -5.24 -17.52
C ALA A 106 8.95 -5.94 -18.07
N ALA A 107 7.95 -5.17 -18.52
CA ALA A 107 6.70 -5.69 -19.09
C ALA A 107 6.91 -6.44 -20.43
N GLU A 108 7.92 -6.06 -21.22
CA GLU A 108 8.28 -6.73 -22.48
C GLU A 108 9.23 -7.92 -22.32
N GLY A 109 9.62 -8.24 -21.08
CA GLY A 109 10.58 -9.30 -20.78
C GLY A 109 12.01 -8.99 -21.24
N CYS A 110 12.37 -7.71 -21.36
CA CYS A 110 13.71 -7.28 -21.69
C CYS A 110 14.61 -7.32 -20.45
N GLY A 111 15.78 -7.95 -20.55
CA GLY A 111 16.74 -8.05 -19.44
C GLY A 111 17.59 -6.78 -19.24
N THR A 112 17.61 -5.90 -20.24
CA THR A 112 18.43 -4.68 -20.22
C THR A 112 17.70 -3.53 -20.89
N LEU A 113 17.79 -2.35 -20.27
CA LEU A 113 17.45 -1.07 -20.89
C LEU A 113 18.74 -0.38 -21.33
N ARG A 114 18.82 0.01 -22.60
CA ARG A 114 20.02 0.58 -23.22
C ARG A 114 19.75 1.97 -23.74
N LEU A 115 20.79 2.79 -23.77
CA LEU A 115 20.78 4.10 -24.41
C LEU A 115 22.18 4.48 -24.87
N TYR A 116 22.28 5.53 -25.69
CA TYR A 116 23.55 6.14 -26.02
C TYR A 116 23.44 7.67 -26.07
N THR A 117 24.54 8.36 -25.82
CA THR A 117 24.63 9.82 -25.98
C THR A 117 26.02 10.22 -26.44
N ASN A 118 26.18 11.42 -27.01
CA ASN A 118 27.50 11.93 -27.36
C ASN A 118 28.33 12.18 -26.08
N ALA A 119 29.61 11.82 -26.09
CA ALA A 119 30.53 11.91 -24.96
C ALA A 119 30.72 13.34 -24.41
N ARG A 120 30.43 14.37 -25.22
CA ARG A 120 30.47 15.77 -24.81
C ARG A 120 29.21 16.20 -24.03
N MET A 121 28.14 15.42 -24.05
CA MET A 121 26.88 15.70 -23.34
C MET A 121 26.97 15.31 -21.85
N LEU A 122 27.82 16.00 -21.08
CA LEU A 122 28.10 15.67 -19.68
C LEU A 122 26.83 15.68 -18.80
N GLY A 123 25.88 16.58 -19.07
CA GLY A 123 24.60 16.65 -18.37
C GLY A 123 23.76 15.38 -18.55
N ASN A 124 23.72 14.83 -19.76
CA ASN A 124 23.01 13.58 -20.06
C ASN A 124 23.68 12.40 -19.35
N LEU A 125 25.01 12.31 -19.41
CA LEU A 125 25.77 11.26 -18.71
C LEU A 125 25.49 11.28 -17.20
N ALA A 126 25.45 12.48 -16.59
CA ALA A 126 25.12 12.64 -15.18
C ALA A 126 23.65 12.27 -14.86
N LEU A 127 22.70 12.61 -15.74
CA LEU A 127 21.30 12.19 -15.60
C LEU A 127 21.17 10.65 -15.66
N TYR A 128 21.76 10.02 -16.66
CA TYR A 128 21.65 8.57 -16.86
C TYR A 128 22.30 7.79 -15.72
N ARG A 129 23.47 8.21 -15.23
CA ARG A 129 24.09 7.61 -14.03
C ARG A 129 23.17 7.70 -12.81
N ARG A 130 22.53 8.86 -12.58
CA ARG A 130 21.54 9.03 -11.50
C ARG A 130 20.29 8.19 -11.68
N CYS A 131 19.95 7.78 -12.91
CA CYS A 131 18.83 6.89 -13.20
C CYS A 131 19.22 5.40 -13.17
N GLY A 132 20.47 5.08 -12.81
CA GLY A 132 20.97 3.72 -12.64
C GLY A 132 21.60 3.11 -13.89
N PHE A 133 21.91 3.90 -14.92
CA PHE A 133 22.66 3.42 -16.09
C PHE A 133 24.17 3.43 -15.82
N ALA A 134 24.83 2.33 -16.17
CA ALA A 134 26.28 2.21 -16.19
C ALA A 134 26.81 2.38 -17.62
N GLU A 135 28.00 2.95 -17.75
CA GLU A 135 28.72 3.04 -19.03
C GLU A 135 29.22 1.65 -19.43
N THR A 136 28.89 1.22 -20.65
CA THR A 136 29.24 -0.11 -21.19
C THR A 136 30.28 -0.07 -22.29
N GLY A 137 30.48 1.10 -22.90
CA GLY A 137 31.47 1.28 -23.95
C GLY A 137 31.44 2.66 -24.56
N ARG A 138 32.44 2.92 -25.40
CA ARG A 138 32.52 4.11 -26.25
C ARG A 138 32.85 3.71 -27.66
N ARG A 139 32.25 4.38 -28.63
CA ARG A 139 32.47 4.09 -30.06
C ARG A 139 32.37 5.36 -30.91
N PRO A 140 33.05 5.43 -32.06
CA PRO A 140 32.90 6.54 -32.99
C PRO A 140 31.46 6.70 -33.45
N HIS A 141 31.03 7.94 -33.69
CA HIS A 141 29.72 8.20 -34.26
C HIS A 141 29.67 7.68 -35.70
N PRO A 142 28.64 6.90 -36.09
CA PRO A 142 28.61 6.18 -37.37
C PRO A 142 28.63 7.09 -38.60
N SER A 143 28.16 8.34 -38.47
CA SER A 143 28.06 9.30 -39.56
C SER A 143 28.79 10.62 -39.32
N ARG A 144 29.51 10.78 -38.20
CA ARG A 144 30.15 12.07 -37.83
C ARG A 144 31.59 11.83 -37.36
N ALA A 145 32.53 12.15 -38.24
CA ALA A 145 33.95 11.95 -37.97
C ALA A 145 34.40 12.79 -36.76
N GLY A 146 35.14 12.17 -35.84
CA GLY A 146 35.67 12.81 -34.63
C GLY A 146 34.70 12.93 -33.46
N GLU A 147 33.44 12.49 -33.61
CA GLU A 147 32.51 12.37 -32.49
C GLU A 147 32.55 10.98 -31.85
N MET A 148 32.42 10.92 -30.52
CA MET A 148 32.34 9.68 -29.75
C MET A 148 30.98 9.56 -29.09
N LEU A 149 30.35 8.40 -29.25
CA LEU A 149 29.17 7.98 -28.49
C LEU A 149 29.61 7.20 -27.25
N VAL A 150 28.84 7.35 -26.18
CA VAL A 150 28.93 6.58 -24.94
C VAL A 150 27.68 5.71 -24.89
N ASP A 151 27.86 4.39 -24.92
CA ASP A 151 26.78 3.42 -24.78
C ASP A 151 26.60 3.11 -23.29
N MET A 152 25.37 3.17 -22.79
CA MET A 152 25.04 2.91 -21.40
C MET A 152 23.93 1.88 -21.28
N ALA A 153 23.95 1.10 -20.20
CA ALA A 153 22.97 0.08 -19.94
C ALA A 153 22.56 0.08 -18.47
N LYS A 154 21.32 -0.31 -18.22
CA LYS A 154 20.76 -0.58 -16.91
C LYS A 154 20.18 -1.99 -16.95
N ALA A 155 20.62 -2.84 -16.03
CA ALA A 155 20.00 -4.15 -15.84
C ALA A 155 18.55 -3.94 -15.42
N ILE A 156 17.63 -4.57 -16.15
CA ILE A 156 16.24 -4.64 -15.76
C ILE A 156 16.11 -5.97 -15.05
N GLN A 157 15.91 -5.90 -13.74
CA GLN A 157 15.46 -7.09 -13.04
C GLN A 157 14.15 -7.50 -13.72
N PRO A 158 14.05 -8.73 -14.25
CA PRO A 158 12.74 -9.22 -14.63
C PRO A 158 11.85 -9.04 -13.41
N PRO A 159 10.57 -8.63 -13.58
CA PRO A 159 9.65 -8.72 -12.46
C PRO A 159 9.85 -10.12 -11.88
N PRO A 160 9.96 -10.27 -10.53
CA PRO A 160 10.06 -11.60 -9.92
C PRO A 160 9.01 -12.44 -10.62
N PRO A 161 9.34 -13.63 -11.15
CA PRO A 161 8.42 -14.38 -11.98
C PRO A 161 7.10 -14.33 -11.24
N GLN A 162 6.13 -13.60 -11.81
CA GLN A 162 4.76 -13.75 -11.39
C GLN A 162 4.57 -15.20 -11.73
N GLY A 163 4.64 -16.06 -10.70
CA GLY A 163 4.08 -17.37 -10.79
C GLY A 163 2.69 -17.06 -11.32
N LYS A 164 2.47 -17.36 -12.61
CA LYS A 164 1.12 -17.59 -13.06
C LYS A 164 0.72 -18.76 -12.18
N SER A 165 0.10 -18.43 -11.06
CA SER A 165 -0.82 -19.31 -10.39
C SER A 165 -1.77 -19.70 -11.51
N THR A 166 -1.51 -20.88 -12.08
CA THR A 166 -2.32 -21.47 -13.14
C THR A 166 -3.65 -21.94 -12.59
N THR A 167 -3.80 -21.87 -11.27
CA THR A 167 -5.06 -21.96 -10.52
C THR A 167 -5.71 -20.58 -10.48
N MET A 168 -6.95 -20.49 -10.98
CA MET A 168 -7.77 -19.30 -10.72
C MET A 168 -7.87 -19.08 -9.20
N PRO A 169 -7.91 -17.82 -8.74
CA PRO A 169 -8.12 -17.51 -7.33
C PRO A 169 -9.32 -18.29 -6.79
N THR A 170 -9.10 -19.02 -5.71
CA THR A 170 -10.14 -19.82 -5.05
C THR A 170 -10.68 -19.05 -3.84
N HIS A 171 -11.95 -19.26 -3.54
CA HIS A 171 -12.57 -18.77 -2.32
C HIS A 171 -12.56 -19.86 -1.25
N HIS A 172 -12.24 -19.48 -0.02
CA HIS A 172 -12.22 -20.36 1.13
C HIS A 172 -13.03 -19.74 2.27
N ASP A 173 -13.75 -20.57 3.00
CA ASP A 173 -14.49 -20.18 4.19
C ASP A 173 -13.86 -20.83 5.42
N ILE A 174 -13.57 -20.03 6.45
CA ILE A 174 -13.18 -20.52 7.77
C ILE A 174 -14.41 -20.46 8.68
N PRO A 175 -14.94 -21.61 9.14
CA PRO A 175 -16.06 -21.62 10.06
C PRO A 175 -15.76 -20.82 11.34
N VAL A 176 -16.71 -19.99 11.78
CA VAL A 176 -16.61 -19.19 13.00
C VAL A 176 -16.81 -20.09 14.23
N THR A 177 -15.79 -20.87 14.55
CA THR A 177 -15.77 -21.81 15.67
C THR A 177 -14.44 -21.73 16.42
N HIS A 178 -14.44 -22.17 17.67
CA HIS A 178 -13.25 -22.13 18.53
C HIS A 178 -12.06 -22.94 18.00
N ASP A 179 -12.30 -23.97 17.17
CA ASP A 179 -11.25 -24.78 16.55
C ASP A 179 -10.33 -23.98 15.61
N HIS A 180 -10.82 -22.85 15.09
CA HIS A 180 -10.08 -22.00 14.16
C HIS A 180 -9.60 -20.69 14.80
N MET A 181 -9.71 -20.57 16.12
CA MET A 181 -9.47 -19.33 16.84
C MET A 181 -8.43 -19.50 17.95
N VAL A 182 -7.83 -18.38 18.32
CA VAL A 182 -7.06 -18.22 19.55
C VAL A 182 -7.63 -17.05 20.35
N TRP A 183 -7.47 -17.09 21.67
CA TRP A 183 -7.94 -16.04 22.56
C TRP A 183 -6.75 -15.32 23.21
N GLY A 184 -6.36 -14.20 22.58
CA GLY A 184 -5.47 -13.22 23.19
C GLY A 184 -3.99 -13.27 22.82
N THR A 185 -3.56 -14.17 21.91
CA THR A 185 -2.14 -14.30 21.52
C THR A 185 -1.93 -14.42 20.02
N LEU A 186 -0.84 -13.82 19.53
CA LEU A 186 -0.29 -13.99 18.18
C LEU A 186 1.09 -14.67 18.30
N ASP A 187 1.30 -15.78 17.60
CA ASP A 187 2.54 -16.57 17.69
C ASP A 187 2.90 -17.18 16.33
N ALA A 188 4.17 -17.08 15.93
CA ALA A 188 4.69 -17.70 14.72
C ALA A 188 4.74 -19.24 14.81
N ALA A 189 4.67 -19.81 16.01
CA ALA A 189 4.61 -21.26 16.24
C ALA A 189 3.19 -21.83 16.12
N GLN A 190 2.16 -20.99 16.01
CA GLN A 190 0.78 -21.45 15.90
C GLN A 190 0.56 -22.19 14.57
N PRO A 191 0.04 -23.44 14.58
CA PRO A 191 -0.24 -24.16 13.35
C PRO A 191 -1.34 -23.46 12.53
N PRO A 192 -1.22 -23.44 11.20
CA PRO A 192 -2.24 -22.82 10.37
C PRO A 192 -3.53 -23.64 10.34
N VAL A 193 -4.65 -22.94 10.38
CA VAL A 193 -6.00 -23.53 10.28
C VAL A 193 -6.42 -23.71 8.82
N LEU A 194 -5.80 -22.94 7.92
CA LEU A 194 -6.04 -22.97 6.48
C LEU A 194 -4.73 -22.65 5.74
N ARG A 195 -4.52 -23.28 4.58
CA ARG A 195 -3.44 -22.95 3.64
C ARG A 195 -4.07 -22.50 2.31
N VAL A 196 -3.63 -21.36 1.78
CA VAL A 196 -4.18 -20.75 0.56
C VAL A 196 -3.07 -20.35 -0.41
N GLN A 197 -3.41 -20.22 -1.69
CA GLN A 197 -2.49 -19.65 -2.67
C GLN A 197 -2.51 -18.12 -2.59
N SER A 198 -1.39 -17.48 -2.94
CA SER A 198 -1.38 -16.03 -3.12
C SER A 198 -2.42 -15.62 -4.18
N GLY A 199 -3.27 -14.66 -3.81
CA GLY A 199 -4.38 -14.16 -4.62
C GLY A 199 -5.74 -14.78 -4.28
N ASP A 200 -5.77 -15.86 -3.49
CA ASP A 200 -7.01 -16.46 -2.99
C ASP A 200 -7.75 -15.51 -2.04
N THR A 201 -9.04 -15.79 -1.86
CA THR A 201 -9.90 -15.06 -0.93
C THR A 201 -10.31 -15.95 0.24
N VAL A 202 -10.39 -15.38 1.43
CA VAL A 202 -10.78 -16.07 2.66
C VAL A 202 -11.87 -15.28 3.36
N THR A 203 -13.01 -15.92 3.63
CA THR A 203 -14.02 -15.41 4.55
C THR A 203 -13.76 -15.99 5.94
N LEU A 204 -13.71 -15.12 6.94
CA LEU A 204 -13.60 -15.50 8.34
C LEU A 204 -14.43 -14.54 9.19
N GLY A 205 -14.79 -14.97 10.40
CA GLY A 205 -15.44 -14.11 11.38
C GLY A 205 -14.72 -14.10 12.71
N SER A 206 -15.07 -13.13 13.55
CA SER A 206 -14.59 -13.01 14.92
C SER A 206 -15.76 -12.86 15.88
N PHE A 207 -15.58 -13.32 17.11
CA PHE A 207 -16.41 -12.93 18.24
C PHE A 207 -15.98 -11.56 18.79
N PRO A 208 -16.85 -10.88 19.57
CA PRO A 208 -16.49 -9.65 20.29
C PRO A 208 -15.27 -9.86 21.21
N ALA A 209 -14.56 -8.78 21.52
CA ALA A 209 -13.58 -8.76 22.60
C ALA A 209 -14.16 -9.16 23.96
N GLY A 210 -13.29 -9.31 24.96
CA GLY A 210 -13.70 -9.57 26.33
C GLY A 210 -14.03 -11.04 26.57
N GLY A 211 -14.86 -11.30 27.59
CA GLY A 211 -15.16 -12.66 28.04
C GLY A 211 -16.56 -12.77 28.65
N LYS A 212 -16.78 -13.77 29.50
CA LYS A 212 -18.11 -14.03 30.10
C LYS A 212 -18.70 -12.82 30.84
N ALA A 213 -17.85 -11.95 31.39
CA ALA A 213 -18.26 -10.73 32.07
C ALA A 213 -18.83 -9.64 31.13
N SER A 214 -18.53 -9.73 29.83
CA SER A 214 -18.98 -8.77 28.81
C SER A 214 -20.32 -9.18 28.16
N LEU A 215 -20.84 -10.36 28.47
CA LEU A 215 -22.06 -10.88 27.87
C LEU A 215 -23.30 -10.08 28.31
N PRO A 216 -24.32 -9.93 27.44
CA PRO A 216 -25.61 -9.40 27.82
C PRO A 216 -26.29 -10.33 28.84
N ALA A 217 -27.19 -9.76 29.64
CA ALA A 217 -27.92 -10.51 30.67
C ALA A 217 -28.78 -11.65 30.09
N ASP A 218 -29.32 -11.46 28.88
CA ASP A 218 -30.08 -12.49 28.18
C ASP A 218 -29.14 -13.42 27.39
N ALA A 219 -28.82 -14.56 27.98
CA ALA A 219 -27.97 -15.59 27.37
C ALA A 219 -28.54 -16.14 26.04
N ALA A 220 -29.85 -16.01 25.76
CA ALA A 220 -30.43 -16.47 24.50
C ALA A 220 -29.95 -15.65 23.30
N THR A 221 -29.45 -14.43 23.54
CA THR A 221 -28.88 -13.55 22.49
C THR A 221 -27.43 -13.87 22.16
N VAL A 222 -26.77 -14.74 22.93
CA VAL A 222 -25.37 -15.12 22.73
C VAL A 222 -25.29 -16.26 21.71
N PRO A 223 -24.57 -16.11 20.59
CA PRO A 223 -24.45 -17.18 19.60
C PRO A 223 -23.87 -18.46 20.22
N PRO A 224 -24.41 -19.66 19.92
CA PRO A 224 -23.92 -20.91 20.49
C PRO A 224 -22.43 -21.17 20.24
N ALA A 225 -21.92 -20.77 19.07
CA ALA A 225 -20.50 -20.88 18.75
C ALA A 225 -19.62 -19.98 19.63
N TYR A 226 -20.13 -18.79 20.00
CA TYR A 226 -19.42 -17.87 20.90
C TYR A 226 -19.40 -18.43 22.33
N ALA A 227 -20.54 -18.92 22.82
CA ALA A 227 -20.62 -19.58 24.12
C ALA A 227 -19.65 -20.77 24.21
N ALA A 228 -19.59 -21.60 23.17
CA ALA A 228 -18.63 -22.71 23.09
C ALA A 228 -17.17 -22.23 23.11
N ALA A 229 -16.85 -21.13 22.44
CA ALA A 229 -15.50 -20.56 22.44
C ALA A 229 -15.09 -20.03 23.81
N LEU A 230 -16.01 -19.39 24.54
CA LEU A 230 -15.79 -18.91 25.92
C LEU A 230 -15.50 -20.05 26.91
N ASP A 231 -15.99 -21.26 26.63
CA ASP A 231 -15.75 -22.45 27.44
C ASP A 231 -14.49 -23.23 27.02
N ALA A 232 -14.21 -23.31 25.72
CA ALA A 232 -13.15 -24.15 25.16
C ALA A 232 -11.78 -23.46 25.11
N LEU A 233 -11.73 -22.15 24.85
CA LEU A 233 -10.46 -21.43 24.67
C LEU A 233 -9.90 -20.93 25.99
N VAL A 234 -8.58 -21.00 26.10
CA VAL A 234 -7.84 -20.42 27.23
C VAL A 234 -7.64 -18.94 26.97
N GLN A 235 -8.26 -18.10 27.80
CA GLN A 235 -8.11 -16.65 27.73
C GLN A 235 -6.68 -16.23 28.13
N LYS A 236 -5.91 -15.73 27.17
CA LYS A 236 -4.57 -15.14 27.39
C LYS A 236 -4.53 -13.63 27.14
N GLY A 237 -5.66 -13.06 26.75
CA GLY A 237 -5.83 -11.65 26.40
C GLY A 237 -7.30 -11.38 26.05
N PRO A 238 -7.65 -10.15 25.65
CA PRO A 238 -9.05 -9.76 25.45
C PRO A 238 -9.65 -10.28 24.14
N HIS A 239 -8.86 -10.45 23.08
CA HIS A 239 -9.40 -10.58 21.72
C HIS A 239 -9.48 -12.04 21.24
N PHE A 240 -10.62 -12.41 20.65
CA PHE A 240 -10.72 -13.60 19.80
C PHE A 240 -10.18 -13.29 18.42
N MET A 241 -9.33 -14.15 17.87
CA MET A 241 -8.76 -13.98 16.53
C MET A 241 -8.85 -15.30 15.77
N THR A 242 -9.33 -15.23 14.54
CA THR A 242 -9.46 -16.39 13.63
C THR A 242 -8.22 -16.50 12.74
N GLY A 243 -7.72 -17.72 12.60
CA GLY A 243 -6.50 -18.04 11.87
C GLY A 243 -5.54 -18.90 12.72
N PRO A 244 -4.25 -18.98 12.35
CA PRO A 244 -3.60 -18.30 11.23
C PRO A 244 -3.86 -18.95 9.87
N VAL A 245 -3.96 -18.11 8.84
CA VAL A 245 -4.01 -18.51 7.43
C VAL A 245 -2.58 -18.48 6.87
N PHE A 246 -2.11 -19.63 6.40
CA PHE A 246 -0.83 -19.75 5.72
C PHE A 246 -0.98 -19.44 4.24
N VAL A 247 -0.27 -18.43 3.74
CA VAL A 247 -0.27 -18.03 2.33
C VAL A 247 0.97 -18.60 1.65
N GLU A 248 0.77 -19.53 0.72
CA GLU A 248 1.87 -20.23 0.04
C GLU A 248 2.81 -19.24 -0.68
N GLY A 249 4.11 -19.43 -0.46
CA GLY A 249 5.18 -18.62 -1.06
C GLY A 249 5.50 -17.31 -0.34
N ALA A 250 4.82 -16.96 0.75
CA ALA A 250 5.21 -15.86 1.62
C ALA A 250 6.43 -16.24 2.48
N GLU A 251 7.46 -15.41 2.47
CA GLU A 251 8.71 -15.59 3.20
C GLU A 251 9.08 -14.30 3.97
N PRO A 252 9.85 -14.40 5.06
CA PRO A 252 10.32 -13.22 5.79
C PRO A 252 11.00 -12.19 4.89
N GLY A 253 10.57 -10.93 4.99
CA GLY A 253 11.03 -9.82 4.14
C GLY A 253 10.11 -9.48 2.97
N ASP A 254 9.16 -10.35 2.63
CA ASP A 254 8.06 -10.01 1.72
C ASP A 254 7.04 -9.07 2.37
N THR A 255 6.08 -8.61 1.57
CA THR A 255 4.88 -7.93 2.06
C THR A 255 3.64 -8.77 1.78
N LEU A 256 2.78 -8.95 2.77
CA LEU A 256 1.43 -9.46 2.57
C LEU A 256 0.49 -8.28 2.26
N GLN A 257 -0.07 -8.25 1.07
CA GLN A 257 -1.18 -7.37 0.70
C GLN A 257 -2.49 -8.05 1.08
N VAL A 258 -3.30 -7.36 1.87
CA VAL A 258 -4.61 -7.78 2.36
C VAL A 258 -5.64 -6.82 1.76
N ASP A 259 -6.36 -7.24 0.72
CA ASP A 259 -7.51 -6.48 0.23
C ASP A 259 -8.74 -6.83 1.06
N ILE A 260 -9.29 -5.86 1.77
CA ILE A 260 -10.51 -6.03 2.57
C ILE A 260 -11.69 -5.88 1.61
N LEU A 261 -12.35 -6.98 1.26
CA LEU A 261 -13.38 -6.99 0.23
C LEU A 261 -14.77 -6.68 0.78
N ASP A 262 -15.06 -7.21 1.96
CA ASP A 262 -16.34 -7.06 2.65
C ASP A 262 -16.14 -7.18 4.15
N VAL A 263 -16.94 -6.44 4.92
CA VAL A 263 -17.04 -6.59 6.38
C VAL A 263 -18.47 -6.30 6.80
N THR A 264 -19.07 -7.21 7.56
CA THR A 264 -20.44 -7.10 8.07
C THR A 264 -20.49 -7.45 9.56
N VAL A 265 -21.38 -6.79 10.29
CA VAL A 265 -21.70 -7.18 11.68
C VAL A 265 -22.50 -8.48 11.64
N SER A 266 -22.18 -9.44 12.51
CA SER A 266 -22.84 -10.76 12.55
C SER A 266 -23.76 -10.96 13.75
N GLN A 267 -23.72 -10.08 14.76
CA GLN A 267 -24.57 -10.15 15.95
C GLN A 267 -25.62 -9.04 15.98
N ASP A 268 -26.69 -9.27 16.72
CA ASP A 268 -27.79 -8.30 16.92
C ASP A 268 -27.52 -7.34 18.10
N TRP A 269 -26.34 -7.41 18.69
CA TRP A 269 -25.89 -6.58 19.80
C TRP A 269 -24.37 -6.45 19.76
N GLY A 270 -23.88 -5.35 20.34
CA GLY A 270 -22.49 -5.21 20.75
C GLY A 270 -22.41 -4.75 22.19
N PHE A 271 -21.21 -4.52 22.71
CA PHE A 271 -21.02 -3.90 24.01
C PHE A 271 -20.04 -2.74 23.95
N VAL A 272 -20.15 -1.84 24.93
CA VAL A 272 -19.18 -0.79 25.22
C VAL A 272 -18.97 -0.82 26.73
N SER A 273 -17.72 -0.71 27.17
CA SER A 273 -17.36 -0.84 28.58
C SER A 273 -16.46 0.29 29.06
N ILE A 274 -16.73 0.73 30.30
CA ILE A 274 -15.76 1.42 31.15
C ILE A 274 -15.06 0.35 31.98
N LEU A 275 -13.74 0.28 31.81
CA LEU A 275 -12.86 -0.57 32.61
C LEU A 275 -11.96 0.36 33.45
N PRO A 276 -12.09 0.37 34.79
CA PRO A 276 -11.29 1.22 35.66
C PRO A 276 -9.78 1.06 35.42
N LEU A 277 -9.04 2.17 35.52
CA LEU A 277 -7.60 2.27 35.24
C LEU A 277 -7.20 2.09 33.76
N LEU A 278 -8.16 1.95 32.85
CA LEU A 278 -7.96 1.85 31.41
C LEU A 278 -8.68 3.00 30.68
N GLY A 279 -8.43 3.10 29.37
CA GLY A 279 -8.95 4.20 28.54
C GLY A 279 -8.11 5.48 28.65
N THR A 280 -8.59 6.53 28.00
CA THR A 280 -7.90 7.84 27.94
C THR A 280 -8.03 8.63 29.24
N LEU A 281 -9.07 8.35 30.05
CA LEU A 281 -9.37 9.02 31.31
C LEU A 281 -9.43 8.01 32.47
N PRO A 282 -8.33 7.29 32.75
CA PRO A 282 -8.32 6.13 33.67
C PRO A 282 -8.61 6.49 35.13
N ASP A 283 -8.42 7.77 35.51
CA ASP A 283 -8.62 8.27 36.88
C ASP A 283 -10.00 8.92 37.11
N GLU A 284 -10.79 9.17 36.05
CA GLU A 284 -12.09 9.85 36.14
C GLU A 284 -13.27 8.88 36.10
N PHE A 285 -13.18 7.83 35.27
CA PHE A 285 -14.22 6.82 35.10
C PHE A 285 -13.84 5.55 35.86
N THR A 286 -14.10 5.55 37.17
CA THR A 286 -13.57 4.55 38.12
C THR A 286 -14.50 3.37 38.42
N ASP A 287 -15.74 3.43 37.96
CA ASP A 287 -16.73 2.37 38.16
C ASP A 287 -16.81 1.46 36.92
N TYR A 288 -16.86 0.14 37.14
CA TYR A 288 -17.11 -0.79 36.05
C TYR A 288 -18.53 -0.59 35.53
N GLU A 289 -18.64 -0.34 34.23
CA GLU A 289 -19.93 -0.23 33.54
C GLU A 289 -19.82 -0.87 32.17
N THR A 290 -20.78 -1.72 31.83
CA THR A 290 -20.91 -2.30 30.49
C THR A 290 -22.34 -2.11 30.05
N ILE A 291 -22.51 -1.58 28.84
CA ILE A 291 -23.81 -1.46 28.18
C ILE A 291 -23.82 -2.30 26.91
N HIS A 292 -25.02 -2.72 26.48
CA HIS A 292 -25.21 -3.56 25.30
C HIS A 292 -26.11 -2.87 24.27
N PRO A 293 -25.57 -1.98 23.41
CA PRO A 293 -26.34 -1.39 22.33
C PRO A 293 -26.88 -2.46 21.38
N ALA A 294 -28.15 -2.33 20.98
CA ALA A 294 -28.76 -3.20 19.99
C ALA A 294 -28.25 -2.86 18.59
N VAL A 295 -28.17 -3.84 17.70
CA VAL A 295 -27.81 -3.68 16.29
C VAL A 295 -29.05 -3.89 15.43
N ASP A 296 -29.41 -2.88 14.65
CA ASP A 296 -30.46 -2.98 13.64
C ASP A 296 -29.83 -3.15 12.26
N HIS A 297 -29.81 -4.39 11.77
CA HIS A 297 -29.23 -4.74 10.47
C HIS A 297 -29.99 -4.14 9.29
N ALA A 298 -31.30 -3.92 9.41
CA ALA A 298 -32.09 -3.36 8.31
C ALA A 298 -31.76 -1.87 8.11
N ARG A 299 -31.53 -1.16 9.22
CA ARG A 299 -31.23 0.29 9.22
C ARG A 299 -29.74 0.59 9.24
N GLN A 300 -28.89 -0.40 9.48
CA GLN A 300 -27.44 -0.27 9.62
C GLN A 300 -27.05 0.73 10.71
N VAL A 301 -27.67 0.61 11.88
CA VAL A 301 -27.38 1.43 13.06
C VAL A 301 -27.20 0.58 14.31
N CYS A 302 -26.39 1.04 15.26
CA CYS A 302 -26.52 0.62 16.64
C CYS A 302 -27.40 1.60 17.42
N ILE A 303 -28.15 1.09 18.39
CA ILE A 303 -29.12 1.84 19.19
C ILE A 303 -28.67 1.76 20.65
N MET A 304 -28.23 2.90 21.18
CA MET A 304 -27.80 3.02 22.57
C MET A 304 -28.99 2.81 23.51
N PRO A 305 -28.77 2.34 24.76
CA PRO A 305 -29.85 2.16 25.73
C PRO A 305 -30.70 3.41 26.00
N TRP A 306 -30.15 4.61 25.78
CA TRP A 306 -30.85 5.90 25.90
C TRP A 306 -31.45 6.42 24.58
N GLY A 307 -31.43 5.63 23.51
CA GLY A 307 -32.14 5.90 22.25
C GLY A 307 -31.34 6.65 21.18
N THR A 308 -30.07 7.02 21.42
CA THR A 308 -29.21 7.54 20.35
C THR A 308 -28.93 6.43 19.34
N GLU A 309 -29.06 6.75 18.05
CA GLU A 309 -28.71 5.85 16.96
C GLU A 309 -27.42 6.31 16.30
N ILE A 310 -26.51 5.37 16.05
CA ILE A 310 -25.21 5.62 15.42
C ILE A 310 -25.08 4.71 14.20
N PRO A 311 -24.76 5.23 13.00
CA PRO A 311 -24.52 4.41 11.82
C PRO A 311 -23.39 3.40 12.06
N LEU A 312 -23.62 2.16 11.65
CA LEU A 312 -22.57 1.13 11.65
C LEU A 312 -21.52 1.47 10.60
N ALA A 313 -20.27 1.18 10.94
CA ALA A 313 -19.12 1.27 10.05
C ALA A 313 -18.15 0.13 10.42
N PRO A 314 -18.52 -1.14 10.11
CA PRO A 314 -17.83 -2.28 10.68
C PRO A 314 -16.44 -2.50 10.10
N PHE A 315 -15.53 -2.93 10.97
CA PHE A 315 -14.15 -3.30 10.62
C PHE A 315 -13.59 -4.27 11.67
N PHE A 316 -12.40 -4.80 11.40
CA PHE A 316 -11.65 -5.60 12.36
C PHE A 316 -10.59 -4.70 13.03
N GLY A 317 -10.61 -4.60 14.36
CA GLY A 317 -9.58 -3.93 15.15
C GLY A 317 -8.22 -4.60 15.00
N ILE A 318 -8.23 -5.94 14.93
CA ILE A 318 -7.05 -6.77 14.66
C ILE A 318 -7.03 -7.29 13.23
N MET A 319 -5.97 -6.90 12.51
CA MET A 319 -5.45 -7.63 11.34
C MET A 319 -3.93 -7.73 11.49
N ALA A 320 -3.42 -8.96 11.46
CA ALA A 320 -2.03 -9.24 11.78
C ALA A 320 -1.45 -10.36 10.92
N VAL A 321 -0.14 -10.32 10.74
CA VAL A 321 0.68 -11.49 10.40
C VAL A 321 1.35 -12.00 11.67
N ALA A 322 1.94 -13.20 11.65
CA ALA A 322 2.69 -13.69 12.79
C ALA A 322 3.84 -12.71 13.15
N PRO A 323 4.13 -12.54 14.46
CA PRO A 323 5.27 -11.76 14.90
C PRO A 323 6.59 -12.41 14.44
N PRO A 324 7.71 -11.67 14.46
CA PRO A 324 9.03 -12.28 14.33
C PRO A 324 9.19 -13.48 15.27
N PRO A 325 9.63 -14.66 14.78
CA PRO A 325 9.75 -15.85 15.63
C PRO A 325 10.62 -15.64 16.88
N ALA A 326 11.64 -14.76 16.78
CA ALA A 326 12.51 -14.42 17.90
C ALA A 326 11.82 -13.65 19.04
N TRP A 327 10.63 -13.10 18.82
CA TRP A 327 9.84 -12.42 19.85
C TRP A 327 8.98 -13.38 20.67
N GLY A 328 8.79 -14.61 20.19
CA GLY A 328 7.84 -15.57 20.77
C GLY A 328 6.39 -15.08 20.68
N ALA A 329 5.52 -15.68 21.51
CA ALA A 329 4.12 -15.29 21.59
C ALA A 329 3.95 -13.83 22.05
N CYS A 330 3.24 -13.05 21.26
CA CYS A 330 2.87 -11.67 21.57
C CYS A 330 1.40 -11.61 22.03
N GLY A 331 1.11 -10.77 23.02
CA GLY A 331 -0.27 -10.51 23.43
C GLY A 331 -1.04 -9.72 22.37
N SER A 332 -2.34 -10.01 22.23
CA SER A 332 -3.21 -9.39 21.22
C SER A 332 -3.49 -7.90 21.43
N ALA A 333 -3.26 -7.35 22.64
CA ALA A 333 -3.64 -5.98 22.97
C ALA A 333 -2.71 -4.92 22.37
N VAL A 334 -1.43 -5.22 22.12
CA VAL A 334 -0.45 -4.18 21.72
C VAL A 334 -0.16 -4.27 20.22
N PRO A 335 -0.51 -3.26 19.40
CA PRO A 335 -0.14 -3.25 17.99
C PRO A 335 1.35 -2.99 17.78
N ARG A 336 1.92 -3.60 16.75
CA ARG A 336 3.36 -3.51 16.42
C ARG A 336 3.57 -3.56 14.91
N ALA A 337 4.81 -3.81 14.50
CA ALA A 337 5.18 -3.90 13.09
C ALA A 337 4.42 -4.99 12.31
N PHE A 338 3.92 -6.02 12.98
CA PHE A 338 3.12 -7.10 12.38
C PHE A 338 1.62 -6.77 12.21
N GLY A 339 1.21 -5.52 12.49
CA GLY A 339 -0.19 -5.15 12.64
C GLY A 339 -0.63 -5.37 14.08
N GLY A 340 -1.66 -6.16 14.30
CA GLY A 340 -2.25 -6.38 15.63
C GLY A 340 -3.42 -5.44 15.87
N ASN A 341 -3.63 -5.03 17.13
CA ASN A 341 -4.71 -4.14 17.60
C ASN A 341 -4.55 -2.71 17.11
N MET A 342 -4.70 -2.50 15.80
CA MET A 342 -4.46 -1.18 15.23
C MET A 342 -5.67 -0.26 15.41
N ASP A 343 -6.87 -0.83 15.54
CA ASP A 343 -8.14 -0.13 15.79
C ASP A 343 -8.34 1.06 14.88
N ASN A 344 -7.96 0.83 13.62
CA ASN A 344 -7.99 1.84 12.59
C ASN A 344 -9.26 1.68 11.78
N LYS A 345 -10.27 2.50 12.07
CA LYS A 345 -11.57 2.51 11.38
C LYS A 345 -11.50 2.77 9.87
N GLU A 346 -10.35 3.17 9.33
CA GLU A 346 -10.15 3.27 7.88
C GLU A 346 -9.78 1.92 7.22
N LEU A 347 -9.43 0.89 8.00
CA LEU A 347 -9.20 -0.49 7.56
C LEU A 347 -10.52 -1.27 7.40
N LYS A 348 -11.42 -0.71 6.59
CA LYS A 348 -12.75 -1.24 6.26
C LYS A 348 -12.80 -1.81 4.84
N ALA A 349 -13.95 -2.35 4.45
CA ALA A 349 -14.18 -2.83 3.08
C ALA A 349 -13.79 -1.77 2.03
N GLY A 350 -13.05 -2.20 1.01
CA GLY A 350 -12.46 -1.35 -0.03
C GLY A 350 -11.05 -0.82 0.28
N THR A 351 -10.54 -1.02 1.50
CA THR A 351 -9.15 -0.68 1.86
C THR A 351 -8.22 -1.85 1.60
N THR A 352 -7.01 -1.55 1.13
CA THR A 352 -5.91 -2.51 1.03
C THR A 352 -4.90 -2.23 2.14
N LEU A 353 -4.64 -3.20 3.00
CA LEU A 353 -3.61 -3.16 4.05
C LEU A 353 -2.36 -3.91 3.57
N TYR A 354 -1.19 -3.40 3.90
CA TYR A 354 0.09 -4.03 3.63
C TYR A 354 0.80 -4.33 4.95
N LEU A 355 1.16 -5.59 5.16
CA LEU A 355 1.83 -6.07 6.37
C LEU A 355 3.21 -6.68 6.03
N PRO A 356 4.29 -6.31 6.73
CA PRO A 356 5.61 -6.93 6.54
C PRO A 356 5.59 -8.39 7.02
N VAL A 357 6.05 -9.32 6.19
CA VAL A 357 6.09 -10.75 6.53
C VAL A 357 7.33 -11.04 7.39
N PHE A 358 7.12 -11.69 8.55
CA PHE A 358 8.19 -12.07 9.47
C PHE A 358 8.39 -13.58 9.64
N ALA A 359 7.42 -14.39 9.22
CA ALA A 359 7.45 -15.84 9.30
C ALA A 359 6.95 -16.46 7.98
N PRO A 360 7.41 -17.67 7.61
CA PRO A 360 6.93 -18.37 6.43
C PRO A 360 5.40 -18.49 6.43
N GLY A 361 4.80 -18.25 5.27
CA GLY A 361 3.35 -18.27 5.08
C GLY A 361 2.62 -17.03 5.61
N ALA A 362 3.32 -16.04 6.16
CA ALA A 362 2.79 -14.86 6.84
C ALA A 362 1.94 -15.15 8.09
N LEU A 363 1.14 -16.22 8.11
CA LEU A 363 0.26 -16.63 9.21
C LEU A 363 -0.74 -15.51 9.56
N PHE A 364 -1.53 -15.11 8.55
CA PHE A 364 -2.49 -14.01 8.69
C PHE A 364 -3.61 -14.37 9.67
N MET A 365 -3.94 -13.45 10.57
CA MET A 365 -5.04 -13.54 11.52
C MET A 365 -5.83 -12.25 11.51
N ALA A 366 -7.13 -12.36 11.76
CA ALA A 366 -8.00 -11.22 11.98
C ALA A 366 -8.99 -11.51 13.10
N GLY A 367 -9.31 -10.49 13.88
CA GLY A 367 -10.12 -10.59 15.07
C GLY A 367 -10.60 -9.22 15.53
N ASP A 368 -11.20 -9.20 16.71
CA ASP A 368 -11.61 -7.97 17.39
C ASP A 368 -12.63 -7.16 16.56
N GLY A 369 -13.87 -7.63 16.55
CA GLY A 369 -14.90 -7.07 15.68
C GLY A 369 -15.49 -5.78 16.22
N HIS A 370 -15.43 -4.71 15.44
CA HIS A 370 -16.03 -3.43 15.81
C HIS A 370 -17.19 -3.10 14.88
N GLY A 371 -18.34 -2.72 15.45
CA GLY A 371 -19.49 -2.27 14.68
C GLY A 371 -19.42 -0.78 14.31
N VAL A 372 -18.78 0.03 15.17
CA VAL A 372 -18.45 1.44 14.93
C VAL A 372 -17.41 1.89 15.95
N GLN A 373 -16.49 2.77 15.56
CA GLN A 373 -15.48 3.35 16.44
C GLN A 373 -15.21 4.82 16.09
N GLY A 374 -14.96 5.63 17.13
CA GLY A 374 -14.40 6.98 16.98
C GLY A 374 -12.88 6.98 16.79
N ASP A 375 -12.31 8.10 16.35
CA ASP A 375 -10.85 8.29 16.43
C ASP A 375 -10.45 8.35 17.91
N GLY A 376 -9.47 7.54 18.29
CA GLY A 376 -8.92 7.48 19.65
C GLY A 376 -9.45 6.37 20.55
N GLU A 377 -10.58 5.74 20.20
CA GLU A 377 -11.18 4.66 21.01
C GLU A 377 -11.17 4.95 22.53
N VAL A 378 -11.67 6.14 22.87
CA VAL A 378 -11.22 6.83 24.09
C VAL A 378 -11.55 6.10 25.39
N CYS A 379 -12.57 5.24 25.40
CA CYS A 379 -13.04 4.57 26.60
C CYS A 379 -12.59 3.11 26.73
N ILE A 380 -11.58 2.64 25.97
CA ILE A 380 -11.02 1.26 25.89
C ILE A 380 -11.68 0.34 24.87
N THR A 381 -12.93 0.59 24.50
CA THR A 381 -13.71 -0.30 23.63
C THR A 381 -14.45 0.49 22.58
N ALA A 382 -14.61 -0.11 21.41
CA ALA A 382 -15.54 0.33 20.39
C ALA A 382 -16.96 -0.20 20.70
N LEU A 383 -17.84 -0.20 19.69
CA LEU A 383 -18.96 -1.14 19.72
C LEU A 383 -18.44 -2.55 19.43
N GLU A 384 -18.02 -3.25 20.47
CA GLU A 384 -17.50 -4.61 20.41
C GLU A 384 -18.59 -5.59 19.99
N THR A 385 -18.43 -6.25 18.85
CA THR A 385 -19.45 -7.13 18.27
C THR A 385 -18.81 -8.24 17.44
N GLY A 386 -19.59 -9.27 17.11
CA GLY A 386 -19.16 -10.22 16.10
C GLY A 386 -19.15 -9.56 14.72
N VAL A 387 -18.09 -9.82 13.94
CA VAL A 387 -17.98 -9.39 12.54
C VAL A 387 -17.59 -10.55 11.66
N THR A 388 -17.97 -10.50 10.39
CA THR A 388 -17.54 -11.41 9.33
C THR A 388 -16.96 -10.59 8.20
N GLY A 389 -15.81 -11.00 7.67
CA GLY A 389 -15.19 -10.30 6.54
C GLY A 389 -14.51 -11.23 5.56
N THR A 390 -14.39 -10.74 4.33
CA THR A 390 -13.72 -11.44 3.25
C THR A 390 -12.45 -10.68 2.85
N PHE A 391 -11.34 -11.39 2.80
CA PHE A 391 -10.02 -10.83 2.51
C PHE A 391 -9.40 -11.51 1.31
N ARG A 392 -8.78 -10.76 0.40
CA ARG A 392 -7.83 -11.33 -0.58
C ARG A 392 -6.42 -11.21 -0.04
N LEU A 393 -5.69 -12.32 -0.03
CA LEU A 393 -4.34 -12.38 0.51
C LEU A 393 -3.33 -12.57 -0.63
N THR A 394 -2.54 -11.54 -0.92
CA THR A 394 -1.57 -11.55 -2.02
C THR A 394 -0.16 -11.31 -1.50
N VAL A 395 0.77 -12.20 -1.85
CA VAL A 395 2.20 -12.05 -1.52
C VAL A 395 2.84 -11.10 -2.52
N ARG A 396 3.45 -10.02 -2.02
CA ARG A 396 4.16 -9.01 -2.80
C ARG A 396 5.66 -9.15 -2.58
N LYS A 397 6.35 -9.59 -3.63
CA LYS A 397 7.82 -9.70 -3.69
C LYS A 397 8.49 -8.40 -4.16
N ASP A 398 7.71 -7.50 -4.73
CA ASP A 398 8.14 -6.26 -5.36
C ASP A 398 8.01 -5.03 -4.42
N ILE A 399 7.38 -5.22 -3.26
CA ILE A 399 7.23 -4.20 -2.23
C ILE A 399 7.91 -4.70 -0.95
N ALA A 400 8.79 -3.87 -0.41
CA ALA A 400 9.35 -4.07 0.93
C ALA A 400 8.91 -2.91 1.82
N ILE A 401 8.26 -3.24 2.93
CA ILE A 401 7.89 -2.31 4.00
C ILE A 401 8.43 -2.84 5.33
N ALA A 402 8.63 -1.93 6.28
CA ALA A 402 9.06 -2.30 7.63
C ALA A 402 7.93 -2.16 8.67
N ARG A 403 6.81 -1.54 8.29
CA ARG A 403 5.69 -1.17 9.15
C ARG A 403 4.38 -1.28 8.36
N PRO A 404 3.23 -1.44 9.02
CA PRO A 404 1.93 -1.43 8.38
C PRO A 404 1.70 -0.14 7.59
N PHE A 405 1.12 -0.28 6.40
CA PHE A 405 0.71 0.81 5.53
C PHE A 405 -0.60 0.41 4.85
N ALA A 406 -1.49 1.35 4.58
CA ALA A 406 -2.74 1.05 3.91
C ALA A 406 -3.08 2.06 2.83
N GLU A 407 -4.01 1.68 1.96
CA GLU A 407 -4.55 2.51 0.92
C GLU A 407 -6.07 2.33 0.87
N THR A 408 -6.83 3.40 1.06
CA THR A 408 -8.25 3.42 0.70
C THR A 408 -8.38 3.67 -0.82
N PRO A 409 -9.59 3.64 -1.40
CA PRO A 409 -9.75 4.01 -2.82
C PRO A 409 -9.23 5.42 -3.14
N THR A 410 -9.22 6.32 -2.16
CA THR A 410 -8.94 7.75 -2.37
C THR A 410 -7.70 8.27 -1.65
N HIS A 411 -7.17 7.58 -0.63
CA HIS A 411 -6.06 8.06 0.20
C HIS A 411 -4.96 7.01 0.37
N LEU A 412 -3.72 7.48 0.52
CA LEU A 412 -2.67 6.73 1.20
C LEU A 412 -2.83 6.88 2.71
N LEU A 413 -2.48 5.85 3.47
CA LEU A 413 -2.57 5.80 4.93
C LEU A 413 -1.26 5.26 5.52
N SER A 414 -0.42 6.13 6.04
CA SER A 414 0.74 5.70 6.83
C SER A 414 0.35 5.59 8.30
N ILE A 415 0.89 4.58 8.99
CA ILE A 415 0.51 4.24 10.36
C ILE A 415 1.75 4.31 11.25
N GLY A 416 1.65 5.09 12.33
CA GLY A 416 2.60 5.16 13.43
C GLY A 416 2.04 4.50 14.66
N LEU A 417 2.88 3.72 15.35
CA LEU A 417 2.52 2.93 16.52
C LEU A 417 3.63 3.09 17.56
N ASP A 418 3.33 3.71 18.68
CA ASP A 418 4.30 4.02 19.74
C ASP A 418 3.60 4.30 21.08
N GLU A 419 4.27 4.06 22.21
CA GLU A 419 3.73 4.35 23.55
C GLU A 419 3.49 5.86 23.75
N ASP A 420 4.29 6.68 23.07
CA ASP A 420 4.17 8.13 23.02
C ASP A 420 3.46 8.60 21.73
N LEU A 421 2.44 9.44 21.89
CA LEU A 421 1.61 9.88 20.77
C LEU A 421 2.37 10.81 19.79
N ASP A 422 3.32 11.62 20.29
CA ASP A 422 4.14 12.47 19.43
C ASP A 422 5.11 11.63 18.59
N ASP A 423 5.65 10.55 19.17
CA ASP A 423 6.50 9.62 18.43
C ASP A 423 5.71 8.78 17.42
N ALA A 424 4.49 8.34 17.74
CA ALA A 424 3.57 7.73 16.77
C ALA A 424 3.27 8.70 15.61
N ALA A 425 2.97 9.97 15.92
CA ALA A 425 2.77 11.02 14.91
C ALA A 425 4.01 11.21 14.01
N LYS A 426 5.22 11.31 14.59
CA LYS A 426 6.47 11.42 13.83
C LYS A 426 6.68 10.22 12.91
N GLN A 427 6.34 9.01 13.36
CA GLN A 427 6.44 7.80 12.54
C GLN A 427 5.48 7.86 11.35
N ALA A 428 4.20 8.17 11.58
CA ALA A 428 3.20 8.28 10.52
C ALA A 428 3.60 9.31 9.46
N VAL A 429 4.01 10.51 9.87
CA VAL A 429 4.43 11.57 8.94
C VAL A 429 5.69 11.18 8.18
N ARG A 430 6.69 10.59 8.84
CA ARG A 430 7.94 10.16 8.20
C ARG A 430 7.66 9.13 7.10
N GLU A 431 6.82 8.14 7.39
CA GLU A 431 6.46 7.11 6.43
C GLU A 431 5.66 7.70 5.25
N MET A 432 4.72 8.63 5.50
CA MET A 432 4.00 9.32 4.43
C MET A 432 4.93 10.07 3.48
N VAL A 433 5.91 10.81 4.01
CA VAL A 433 6.93 11.50 3.20
C VAL A 433 7.67 10.51 2.31
N ASP A 434 8.02 9.34 2.82
CA ASP A 434 8.68 8.29 2.05
C ASP A 434 7.76 7.69 0.98
N HIS A 435 6.46 7.53 1.25
CA HIS A 435 5.48 7.12 0.24
C HIS A 435 5.29 8.15 -0.87
N VAL A 436 5.20 9.44 -0.54
CA VAL A 436 5.12 10.54 -1.50
C VAL A 436 6.37 10.59 -2.38
N CYS A 437 7.56 10.52 -1.79
CA CYS A 437 8.81 10.52 -2.55
C CYS A 437 8.97 9.28 -3.45
N ARG A 438 8.41 8.12 -3.06
CA ARG A 438 8.42 6.90 -3.89
C ARG A 438 7.50 7.02 -5.12
N ARG A 439 6.42 7.79 -5.02
CA ARG A 439 5.38 7.89 -6.07
C ARG A 439 5.50 9.14 -6.95
N THR A 440 6.27 10.14 -6.50
CA THR A 440 6.37 11.44 -7.17
C THR A 440 7.83 11.82 -7.46
N ALA A 441 8.02 12.94 -8.16
CA ALA A 441 9.34 13.55 -8.33
C ALA A 441 9.72 14.54 -7.21
N LEU A 442 8.88 14.68 -6.17
CA LEU A 442 9.10 15.65 -5.09
C LEU A 442 10.34 15.30 -4.26
N THR A 443 11.10 16.33 -3.89
CA THR A 443 12.13 16.20 -2.85
C THR A 443 11.49 15.91 -1.50
N ARG A 444 12.26 15.35 -0.53
CA ARG A 444 11.77 15.13 0.84
C ARG A 444 11.16 16.38 1.47
N ASN A 445 11.79 17.55 1.27
CA ASN A 445 11.28 18.81 1.83
C ASN A 445 9.94 19.21 1.20
N GLN A 446 9.79 19.04 -0.12
CA GLN A 446 8.52 19.31 -0.81
C GLN A 446 7.43 18.32 -0.39
N ALA A 447 7.76 17.04 -0.28
CA ALA A 447 6.84 16.02 0.22
C ALA A 447 6.41 16.32 1.66
N TYR A 448 7.33 16.75 2.52
CA TYR A 448 7.01 17.14 3.90
C TYR A 448 6.11 18.38 3.96
N MET A 449 6.39 19.41 3.16
CA MET A 449 5.50 20.57 3.03
C MET A 449 4.13 20.19 2.47
N LEU A 450 4.06 19.28 1.49
CA LEU A 450 2.78 18.76 0.98
C LEU A 450 1.99 18.05 2.07
N CYS A 451 2.65 17.19 2.85
CA CYS A 451 2.04 16.51 3.99
C CYS A 451 1.46 17.53 4.99
N SER A 452 2.17 18.63 5.27
CA SER A 452 1.67 19.69 6.16
C SER A 452 0.49 20.48 5.60
N LEU A 453 0.37 20.61 4.27
CA LEU A 453 -0.68 21.41 3.63
C LEU A 453 -1.95 20.62 3.34
N ALA A 454 -1.82 19.31 3.13
CA ALA A 454 -2.90 18.49 2.58
C ALA A 454 -3.03 17.09 3.19
N GLY A 455 -2.18 16.73 4.15
CA GLY A 455 -2.32 15.48 4.88
C GLY A 455 -3.04 15.69 6.21
N ASP A 456 -3.99 14.81 6.49
CA ASP A 456 -4.73 14.78 7.75
C ASP A 456 -4.06 13.79 8.69
N LEU A 457 -3.55 14.27 9.82
CA LEU A 457 -2.97 13.43 10.86
C LEU A 457 -4.04 13.14 11.92
N ARG A 458 -4.43 11.87 12.07
CA ARG A 458 -5.52 11.43 12.95
C ARG A 458 -5.01 10.47 14.01
N VAL A 459 -5.55 10.62 15.22
CA VAL A 459 -5.35 9.63 16.28
C VAL A 459 -6.19 8.40 15.94
N THR A 460 -5.55 7.25 15.89
CA THR A 460 -6.20 5.96 15.59
C THR A 460 -6.87 5.42 16.85
N GLN A 461 -6.07 5.09 17.86
CA GLN A 461 -6.47 4.70 19.21
C GLN A 461 -5.47 5.25 20.24
N LEU A 462 -5.85 5.24 21.52
CA LEU A 462 -5.04 5.74 22.65
C LEU A 462 -4.77 4.71 23.75
N VAL A 463 -5.25 3.47 23.62
CA VAL A 463 -5.61 2.63 24.78
C VAL A 463 -4.86 1.29 24.88
N ASP A 464 -3.99 1.00 23.92
CA ASP A 464 -3.42 -0.35 23.69
C ASP A 464 -1.98 -0.56 24.17
N GLY A 465 -1.49 0.33 25.04
CA GLY A 465 -0.06 0.44 25.34
C GLY A 465 0.70 1.18 24.23
N ASN A 466 0.81 0.57 23.04
CA ASN A 466 1.23 1.31 21.85
C ASN A 466 0.03 2.05 21.26
N LYS A 467 0.09 3.38 21.26
CA LYS A 467 -0.94 4.27 20.69
C LYS A 467 -0.78 4.38 19.19
N GLY A 468 -1.88 4.64 18.50
CA GLY A 468 -1.91 4.76 17.05
C GLY A 468 -2.13 6.19 16.56
N VAL A 469 -1.35 6.60 15.57
CA VAL A 469 -1.61 7.79 14.74
C VAL A 469 -1.50 7.38 13.28
N HIS A 470 -2.43 7.80 12.43
CA HIS A 470 -2.35 7.58 11.00
C HIS A 470 -2.45 8.89 10.22
N MET A 471 -1.69 9.00 9.13
CA MET A 471 -1.78 10.14 8.21
C MET A 471 -2.52 9.73 6.96
N MET A 472 -3.58 10.47 6.61
CA MET A 472 -4.28 10.32 5.33
C MET A 472 -3.80 11.38 4.35
N LEU A 473 -3.45 10.96 3.13
CA LEU A 473 -3.10 11.89 2.05
C LEU A 473 -3.83 11.47 0.77
N ALA A 474 -4.59 12.39 0.17
CA ALA A 474 -5.36 12.11 -1.03
C ALA A 474 -4.45 11.69 -2.19
N LYS A 475 -4.78 10.58 -2.85
CA LYS A 475 -4.01 10.03 -3.98
C LYS A 475 -3.98 10.96 -5.19
N THR A 476 -4.99 11.83 -5.33
CA THR A 476 -5.09 12.82 -6.41
C THR A 476 -3.99 13.90 -6.35
N LEU A 477 -3.17 13.92 -5.29
CA LEU A 477 -2.06 14.86 -5.09
C LEU A 477 -0.69 14.27 -5.45
N LEU A 478 -0.64 13.03 -5.93
CA LEU A 478 0.59 12.27 -6.20
C LEU A 478 0.94 12.20 -7.68
#